data_AF-A0A022S087-F1
#
_entry.id   AF-A0A022S087-F1
#
_cell.length_a   1.000
_cell.length_b   1.000
_cell.length_c   1.000
_cell.angle_alpha   90.00
_cell.angle_beta   90.00
_cell.angle_gamma   90.00
#
_symmetry.space_group_name_H-M   'P 1'
#
loop_
_entity.id
_entity.type
_entity.pdbx_description
1 polymer ?
#
loop_
_entity_poly.entity_id
_entity_poly.type
_entity_poly.pdbx_seq_one_letter_code
_entity_poly.pdbx_strand_id
1 'polypeptide(L)' 'MKIFLDPKAKNDTENKLETFSGVYRKLSGKDVVFEFPITEA' A
#
# COMPACT_ATOMS: atom_id res chain seq x y z
N MET A 1 -1.90 0.21 10.41
CA MET A 1 -1.15 1.43 9.99
C MET A 1 -1.55 1.74 8.56
N LYS A 2 -1.97 2.97 8.26
CA LYS A 2 -2.42 3.35 6.91
C LYS A 2 -1.29 4.06 6.17
N ILE A 3 -0.98 3.59 4.98
CA ILE A 3 0.06 4.15 4.12
C ILE A 3 -0.61 4.70 2.86
N PHE A 4 -0.42 5.98 2.62
CA PHE A 4 -0.92 6.63 1.42
C PHE A 4 0.13 6.54 0.31
N LEU A 5 -0.24 5.95 -0.80
CA LEU A 5 0.61 5.82 -1.99
C LEU A 5 0.23 6.84 -3.04
N ASP A 6 1.19 7.24 -3.88
CA ASP A 6 0.92 8.20 -4.94
C ASP A 6 -0.04 7.59 -5.99
N PRO A 7 -1.17 8.25 -6.32
CA PRO A 7 -2.15 7.72 -7.25
C PRO A 7 -1.61 7.54 -8.67
N LYS A 8 -0.54 8.26 -9.06
CA LYS A 8 0.09 8.12 -10.39
C LYS A 8 0.85 6.79 -10.52
N ALA A 9 1.32 6.23 -9.41
CA ALA A 9 2.04 4.97 -9.37
C ALA A 9 1.10 3.74 -9.22
N LYS A 10 -0.22 3.95 -9.20
CA LYS A 10 -1.23 2.91 -8.94
C LYS A 10 -1.07 1.71 -9.86
N ASN A 11 -0.95 1.94 -11.16
CA ASN A 11 -0.90 0.86 -12.16
C ASN A 11 0.31 -0.09 -11.97
N ASP A 12 1.45 0.43 -11.48
CA ASP A 12 2.68 -0.34 -11.27
C ASP A 12 2.82 -0.98 -9.89
N THR A 13 2.01 -0.52 -8.92
CA THR A 13 2.09 -0.98 -7.52
C THR A 13 0.89 -1.76 -7.05
N GLU A 14 -0.27 -1.67 -7.71
CA GLU A 14 -1.50 -2.38 -7.32
C GLU A 14 -1.28 -3.90 -7.17
N ASN A 15 -0.58 -4.52 -8.12
CA ASN A 15 -0.26 -5.95 -8.11
C ASN A 15 0.75 -6.36 -7.01
N LYS A 16 1.44 -5.40 -6.38
CA LYS A 16 2.45 -5.66 -5.34
C LYS A 16 1.91 -5.41 -3.93
N LEU A 17 0.78 -4.71 -3.78
CA LEU A 17 0.25 -4.31 -2.47
C LEU A 17 -0.03 -5.51 -1.57
N GLU A 18 -0.63 -6.57 -2.13
CA GLU A 18 -0.92 -7.81 -1.39
C GLU A 18 0.35 -8.43 -0.81
N THR A 19 1.42 -8.47 -1.61
CA THR A 19 2.72 -8.99 -1.19
C THR A 19 3.35 -8.09 -0.12
N PHE A 20 3.28 -6.77 -0.28
CA PHE A 20 3.84 -5.82 0.69
C PHE A 20 3.18 -5.94 2.07
N SER A 21 1.84 -6.07 2.13
CA SER A 21 1.14 -6.29 3.39
C SER A 21 1.54 -7.61 4.04
N GLY A 22 1.68 -8.69 3.26
CA GLY A 22 2.12 -9.99 3.76
C GLY A 22 3.54 -9.96 4.36
N VAL A 23 4.47 -9.29 3.67
CA VAL A 23 5.86 -9.13 4.11
C VAL A 23 5.95 -8.26 5.38
N TYR A 24 5.21 -7.15 5.43
CA TYR A 24 5.18 -6.28 6.62
C TYR A 24 4.65 -7.00 7.85
N ARG A 25 3.57 -7.78 7.68
CA ARG A 25 3.03 -8.60 8.76
C ARG A 25 4.06 -9.65 9.22
N LYS A 26 4.78 -10.27 8.29
CA LYS A 26 5.77 -11.30 8.60
C LYS A 26 7.03 -10.76 9.28
N LEU A 27 7.54 -9.60 8.86
CA LEU A 27 8.79 -9.02 9.37
C LEU A 27 8.60 -8.18 10.62
N SER A 28 7.53 -7.37 10.67
CA SER A 28 7.29 -6.42 11.78
C SER A 28 6.12 -6.81 12.68
N GLY A 29 5.33 -7.83 12.33
CA GLY A 29 4.11 -8.18 13.07
C GLY A 29 3.00 -7.11 12.98
N LYS A 30 3.16 -6.13 12.08
CA LYS A 30 2.26 -4.97 11.95
C LYS A 30 1.36 -5.15 10.74
N ASP A 31 0.09 -4.87 10.95
CA ASP A 31 -0.90 -4.83 9.87
C ASP A 31 -0.87 -3.45 9.18
N VAL A 32 -0.57 -3.47 7.87
CA VAL A 32 -0.46 -2.28 7.04
C VAL A 32 -1.49 -2.34 5.91
N VAL A 33 -2.17 -1.22 5.70
CA VAL A 33 -3.15 -1.03 4.64
C VAL A 33 -2.66 0.08 3.73
N PHE A 34 -2.55 -0.21 2.45
CA PHE A 34 -2.17 0.74 1.42
C PHE A 34 -3.42 1.31 0.77
N GLU A 35 -3.56 2.64 0.77
CA GLU A 35 -4.65 3.33 0.08
C GLU A 35 -4.07 4.39 -0.86
N PHE A 36 -4.67 4.58 -2.02
CA PHE A 36 -4.37 5.70 -2.89
C PHE A 36 -5.32 6.84 -2.53
N PRO A 37 -4.84 8.00 -2.08
CA PRO A 37 -5.70 9.14 -1.85
C PRO A 37 -6.26 9.56 -3.22
N ILE A 38 -7.59 9.56 -3.32
CA ILE A 38 -8.34 10.25 -4.36
C ILE A 38 -8.24 11.75 -4.11
N THR A 39 -7.04 12.29 -4.25
CA THR A 39 -6.89 13.74 -4.41
C THR A 39 -7.16 14.02 -5.88
N GLU A 40 -8.44 14.24 -6.22
CA GLU A 40 -8.77 15.23 -7.24
C GLU A 40 -8.19 16.56 -6.75
N ALA A 41 -7.03 16.93 -7.29
CA ALA A 41 -6.47 18.28 -7.21
C ALA A 41 -6.23 18.78 -8.63
#